data_AF-A0AB37SVP0-F1
#
_entry.id   AF-A0AB37SVP0-F1
#
_cell.length_a   1.000
_cell.length_b   1.000
_cell.length_c   1.000
_cell.angle_alpha   90.00
_cell.angle_beta   90.00
_cell.angle_gamma   90.00
#
_symmetry.space_group_name_H-M   'P 1'
#
loop_
_entity.id
_entity.type
_entity.pdbx_description
1 polymer ?
#
loop_
_entity_poly.entity_id
_entity_poly.type
_entity_poly.pdbx_seq_one_letter_code
_entity_poly.pdbx_strand_id
1 'polypeptide(L)'
;MPYNSTQVWDFLVGREGVGIWLGPGAELGRELGAAYETANGTTGEIRGRSEGDKLRLTWRPKDWDHDSTLQITVSGTEQKTTLRFHQEWLAGADEREEQRAYWTEVTERVVAALAER
;
A
#
# COMPACT_ATOMS: atom_id res chain seq x y z
N MET A 1 -15.34 1.04 3.77
CA MET A 1 -15.74 1.01 2.34
C MET A 1 -16.79 -0.07 2.15
N PRO A 2 -17.83 0.14 1.32
CA PRO A 2 -18.95 -0.80 1.12
C PRO A 2 -18.63 -1.90 0.10
N TYR A 3 -17.46 -2.53 0.23
CA TYR A 3 -16.99 -3.60 -0.65
C TYR A 3 -16.58 -4.82 0.16
N ASN A 4 -16.59 -6.00 -0.49
CA ASN A 4 -16.10 -7.25 0.05
C ASN A 4 -14.57 -7.17 0.30
N SER A 5 -14.09 -7.68 1.43
CA SER A 5 -12.67 -7.65 1.81
C SER A 5 -11.78 -8.41 0.84
N THR A 6 -12.21 -9.56 0.32
CA THR A 6 -11.49 -10.32 -0.71
C THR A 6 -11.36 -9.50 -2.00
N GLN A 7 -12.43 -8.83 -2.44
CA GLN A 7 -12.39 -7.96 -3.62
C GLN A 7 -11.39 -6.80 -3.42
N VAL A 8 -11.41 -6.17 -2.24
CA VAL A 8 -10.48 -5.08 -1.93
C VAL A 8 -9.04 -5.58 -1.89
N TRP A 9 -8.78 -6.75 -1.27
CA TRP A 9 -7.45 -7.35 -1.23
C TRP A 9 -6.92 -7.66 -2.63
N ASP A 10 -7.68 -8.40 -3.43
CA ASP A 10 -7.29 -8.82 -4.78
C ASP A 10 -7.03 -7.61 -5.69
N PHE A 11 -7.82 -6.55 -5.53
CA PHE A 11 -7.59 -5.29 -6.21
C PHE A 11 -6.27 -4.64 -5.78
N LEU A 12 -6.04 -4.48 -4.47
CA LEU A 12 -4.87 -3.79 -3.91
C LEU A 12 -3.54 -4.44 -4.30
N VAL A 13 -3.49 -5.78 -4.33
CA VAL A 13 -2.27 -6.52 -4.69
C VAL A 13 -2.20 -6.87 -6.18
N GLY A 14 -3.26 -6.56 -6.94
CA GLY A 14 -3.30 -6.68 -8.39
C GLY A 14 -2.64 -5.50 -9.09
N ARG A 15 -2.40 -5.64 -10.40
CA ARG A 15 -1.68 -4.65 -11.22
C ARG A 15 -2.26 -3.23 -11.12
N GLU A 16 -3.58 -3.11 -11.12
CA GLU A 16 -4.26 -1.81 -11.06
C GLU A 16 -4.09 -1.13 -9.70
N GLY A 17 -4.37 -1.85 -8.60
CA GLY A 17 -4.18 -1.33 -7.25
C GLY A 17 -2.71 -0.99 -6.97
N VAL A 18 -1.78 -1.88 -7.31
CA VAL A 18 -0.34 -1.62 -7.25
C VAL A 18 0.02 -0.36 -8.04
N GLY A 19 -0.52 -0.18 -9.24
CA GLY A 19 -0.34 1.03 -10.03
C GLY A 19 -0.83 2.32 -9.35
N ILE A 20 -1.81 2.23 -8.45
CA ILE A 20 -2.31 3.38 -7.68
C ILE A 20 -1.37 3.72 -6.53
N TRP A 21 -0.96 2.75 -5.72
CA TRP A 21 -0.27 3.01 -4.45
C TRP A 21 1.26 2.88 -4.50
N LEU A 22 1.82 2.10 -5.44
CA LEU A 22 3.25 2.14 -5.80
C LEU A 22 3.51 3.05 -7.00
N GLY A 23 2.49 3.38 -7.76
CA GLY A 23 2.59 4.27 -8.91
C GLY A 23 2.66 3.53 -10.25
N PRO A 24 2.49 4.25 -11.37
CA PRO A 24 2.33 3.65 -12.69
C PRO A 24 3.50 2.76 -13.09
N GLY A 25 3.20 1.56 -13.58
CA GLY A 25 4.21 0.61 -14.06
C GLY A 25 4.98 -0.12 -12.96
N ALA A 26 4.72 0.15 -11.68
CA ALA A 26 5.31 -0.61 -10.59
C ALA A 26 4.83 -2.06 -10.60
N GLU A 27 5.73 -2.96 -10.24
CA GLU A 27 5.45 -4.38 -10.05
C GLU A 27 5.72 -4.76 -8.59
N LEU A 28 4.78 -5.50 -8.01
CA LEU A 28 4.93 -6.05 -6.67
C LEU A 28 5.10 -7.57 -6.78
N GLY A 29 6.23 -8.08 -6.29
CA GLY A 29 6.43 -9.52 -6.18
C GLY A 29 5.45 -10.20 -5.23
N ARG A 30 5.52 -11.53 -5.17
CA ARG A 30 4.72 -12.33 -4.22
C ARG A 30 5.54 -12.91 -3.08
N GLU A 31 6.82 -13.11 -3.32
CA GLU A 31 7.75 -13.76 -2.40
C GLU A 31 8.24 -12.81 -1.31
N LEU A 32 8.55 -13.37 -0.14
CA LEU A 32 9.29 -12.66 0.90
C LEU A 32 10.67 -12.28 0.37
N GLY A 33 11.08 -11.04 0.63
CA GLY A 33 12.33 -10.47 0.12
C GLY A 33 12.25 -9.97 -1.32
N ALA A 34 11.11 -10.10 -2.01
CA ALA A 34 10.95 -9.50 -3.33
C ALA A 34 11.03 -7.98 -3.23
N ALA A 35 12.03 -7.40 -3.90
CA ALA A 35 12.23 -5.96 -3.97
C ALA A 35 11.30 -5.31 -5.00
N TYR A 36 11.03 -4.02 -4.81
CA TYR A 36 10.33 -3.17 -5.75
C TYR A 36 11.00 -1.80 -5.83
N GLU A 37 10.81 -1.14 -6.97
CA GLU A 37 11.20 0.24 -7.20
C GLU A 37 10.07 0.93 -7.99
N THR A 38 9.69 2.13 -7.57
CA THR A 38 8.67 2.93 -8.25
C THR A 38 9.31 3.89 -9.24
N ALA A 39 8.53 4.40 -10.20
CA ALA A 39 9.02 5.40 -11.16
C ALA A 39 9.55 6.69 -10.49
N ASN A 40 9.09 6.99 -9.28
CA ASN A 40 9.55 8.15 -8.50
C ASN A 40 10.76 7.83 -7.60
N GLY A 41 11.30 6.62 -7.66
CA GLY A 41 12.48 6.19 -6.93
C GLY A 41 12.22 5.73 -5.49
N THR A 42 10.96 5.50 -5.10
CA THR A 42 10.67 4.81 -3.84
C THR A 42 11.08 3.35 -3.99
N THR A 43 11.89 2.85 -3.04
CA THR A 43 12.35 1.47 -3.02
C THR A 43 11.85 0.74 -1.77
N GLY A 44 11.77 -0.59 -1.86
CA GLY A 44 11.54 -1.43 -0.69
C GLY A 44 11.50 -2.91 -1.04
N GLU A 45 11.15 -3.73 -0.06
CA GLU A 45 10.98 -5.17 -0.22
C GLU A 45 9.84 -5.72 0.63
N ILE A 46 9.28 -6.85 0.20
CA ILE A 46 8.23 -7.55 0.95
C ILE A 46 8.84 -8.22 2.18
N ARG A 47 8.33 -7.87 3.37
CA ARG A 47 8.74 -8.44 4.66
C ARG A 47 7.71 -9.41 5.25
N GLY A 48 6.49 -9.43 4.72
CA GLY A 48 5.41 -10.29 5.20
C GLY A 48 4.20 -10.23 4.28
N ARG A 49 3.58 -11.37 3.99
CA ARG A 49 2.34 -11.45 3.20
C ARG A 49 1.42 -12.52 3.77
N SER A 50 0.21 -12.12 4.12
CA SER A 50 -0.90 -12.97 4.55
C SER A 50 -2.04 -12.69 3.58
N GLU A 51 -2.28 -13.61 2.65
CA GLU A 51 -3.28 -13.43 1.59
C GLU A 51 -4.67 -13.18 2.19
N GLY A 52 -5.36 -12.16 1.67
CA GLY A 52 -6.68 -11.73 2.12
C GLY A 52 -6.69 -10.82 3.36
N ASP A 53 -5.53 -10.55 3.98
CA ASP A 53 -5.47 -9.89 5.29
C ASP A 53 -4.42 -8.77 5.35
N LYS A 54 -3.15 -9.09 5.12
CA LYS A 54 -2.05 -8.19 5.50
C LYS A 54 -0.83 -8.30 4.60
N LEU A 55 -0.29 -7.16 4.21
CA LEU A 55 0.96 -7.01 3.49
C LEU A 55 1.90 -6.09 4.29
N ARG A 56 3.16 -6.49 4.47
CA ARG A 56 4.20 -5.71 5.13
C ARG A 56 5.40 -5.56 4.20
N LEU A 57 5.89 -4.33 4.08
CA LEU A 57 7.05 -3.97 3.26
C LEU A 57 7.95 -2.99 3.99
N THR A 58 9.21 -2.89 3.55
CA THR A 58 9.98 -1.66 3.75
C THR A 58 9.53 -0.60 2.75
N TRP A 59 9.67 0.66 3.13
CA TRP A 59 9.32 1.79 2.30
C TRP A 59 10.35 2.90 2.50
N ARG A 60 11.05 3.24 1.42
CA ARG A 60 12.06 4.29 1.41
C ARG A 60 11.89 5.16 0.17
N PRO A 61 11.24 6.33 0.30
CA PRO A 61 11.27 7.38 -0.71
C PRO A 61 12.71 7.73 -1.10
N LYS A 62 12.89 8.20 -2.33
CA LYS A 62 14.21 8.47 -2.92
C LYS A 62 15.09 9.37 -2.06
N ASP A 63 14.49 10.35 -1.40
CA ASP A 63 15.19 11.39 -0.64
C ASP A 63 15.40 11.02 0.84
N TRP A 64 15.03 9.80 1.26
CA TRP A 64 15.23 9.31 2.63
C TRP A 64 16.48 8.44 2.72
N ASP A 65 17.21 8.55 3.83
CA ASP A 65 18.40 7.75 4.12
C ASP A 65 18.12 6.51 4.98
N HIS A 66 16.86 6.32 5.40
CA HIS A 66 16.41 5.19 6.20
C HIS A 66 15.14 4.53 5.64
N ASP A 67 14.97 3.26 5.99
CA ASP A 67 13.72 2.54 5.71
C ASP A 67 12.66 2.91 6.75
N SER A 68 11.42 3.00 6.30
CA SER A 68 10.24 2.88 7.14
C SER A 68 9.60 1.51 6.97
N THR A 69 8.76 1.10 7.92
CA THR A 69 7.93 -0.11 7.77
C THR A 69 6.52 0.31 7.37
N LEU A 70 6.05 -0.14 6.21
CA LEU A 70 4.66 0.00 5.79
C LEU A 70 3.91 -1.32 6.00
N GLN A 71 2.75 -1.22 6.64
CA GLN A 71 1.79 -2.30 6.78
C GLN A 71 0.46 -1.89 6.16
N ILE A 72 -0.01 -2.69 5.21
CA ILE A 72 -1.32 -2.56 4.58
C ILE A 72 -2.19 -3.69 5.13
N THR A 73 -3.35 -3.36 5.67
CA THR A 73 -4.29 -4.33 6.23
C THR A 73 -5.68 -4.14 5.63
N VAL A 74 -6.28 -5.26 5.24
CA VAL A 74 -7.66 -5.36 4.79
C VAL A 74 -8.41 -6.24 5.76
N SER A 75 -9.44 -5.70 6.41
CA SER A 75 -10.27 -6.48 7.34
C SER A 75 -11.74 -6.10 7.20
N GLY A 76 -12.63 -7.08 7.33
CA GLY A 76 -14.05 -6.82 7.15
C GLY A 76 -14.89 -8.07 6.87
N THR A 77 -16.10 -7.81 6.38
CA THR A 77 -17.08 -8.82 5.94
C THR A 77 -17.34 -8.67 4.44
N GLU A 78 -18.27 -9.45 3.90
CA GLU A 78 -18.69 -9.37 2.51
C GLU A 78 -19.32 -8.01 2.12
N GLN A 79 -19.86 -7.25 3.08
CA GLN A 79 -20.57 -6.00 2.82
C GLN A 79 -19.78 -4.75 3.25
N LYS A 80 -18.73 -4.92 4.06
CA LYS A 80 -17.99 -3.79 4.62
C LYS A 80 -16.54 -4.16 4.88
N THR A 81 -15.65 -3.33 4.35
CA THR A 81 -14.20 -3.47 4.51
C THR A 81 -13.56 -2.23 5.10
N THR A 82 -12.55 -2.47 5.92
CA THR A 82 -11.60 -1.48 6.41
C THR A 82 -10.26 -1.73 5.72
N LEU A 83 -9.80 -0.74 4.96
CA LEU A 83 -8.44 -0.66 4.45
C LEU A 83 -7.65 0.27 5.37
N ARG A 84 -6.48 -0.18 5.84
CA ARG A 84 -5.59 0.61 6.68
C ARG A 84 -4.17 0.59 6.14
N PHE A 85 -3.59 1.77 5.98
CA PHE A 85 -2.14 1.98 5.85
C PHE A 85 -1.61 2.39 7.22
N HIS A 86 -0.62 1.66 7.72
CA HIS A 86 0.09 1.96 8.96
C HIS A 86 1.57 2.01 8.67
N GLN A 87 2.23 3.09 9.06
CA GLN A 87 3.64 3.29 8.76
C GLN A 87 4.41 3.72 10.01
N GLU A 88 5.53 3.06 10.24
CA GLU A 88 6.39 3.24 11.41
C GLU A 88 7.82 3.57 11.00
N TRP A 89 8.62 4.06 11.95
CA TRP A 89 10.01 4.48 11.75
C TRP A 89 10.15 5.73 10.87
N LEU A 90 9.20 6.66 11.00
CA LEU A 90 9.27 8.00 10.41
C LEU A 90 10.05 8.92 11.35
N ALA A 91 11.06 9.62 10.82
CA ALA A 91 12.01 10.41 11.59
C ALA A 91 11.37 11.63 12.25
N GLY A 92 10.37 12.24 11.61
CA GLY A 92 9.88 13.57 12.02
C GLY A 92 8.42 13.85 11.70
N ALA A 93 8.01 15.08 11.98
CA ALA A 93 6.66 15.57 11.65
C ALA A 93 6.47 15.68 10.13
N ASP A 94 7.48 16.17 9.41
CA ASP A 94 7.43 16.39 7.97
C ASP A 94 7.15 15.09 7.20
N GLU A 95 7.90 14.02 7.49
CA GLU A 95 7.65 12.70 6.88
C GLU A 95 6.26 12.15 7.24
N ARG A 96 5.78 12.37 8.48
CA ARG A 96 4.43 11.94 8.88
C ARG A 96 3.34 12.69 8.13
N GLU A 97 3.54 13.98 7.87
CA GLU A 97 2.61 14.79 7.10
C GLU A 97 2.61 14.36 5.62
N GLU A 98 3.80 14.21 5.03
CA GLU A 98 3.98 13.74 3.65
C GLU A 98 3.31 12.38 3.44
N GLN A 99 3.63 11.39 4.28
CA GLN A 99 3.06 10.05 4.14
C GLN A 99 1.56 10.05 4.44
N ARG A 100 1.07 10.85 5.41
CA ARG A 100 -0.37 10.96 5.67
C ARG A 100 -1.12 11.51 4.46
N ALA A 101 -0.59 12.55 3.82
CA ALA A 101 -1.17 13.11 2.60
C ALA A 101 -1.20 12.06 1.49
N TYR A 102 -0.07 11.38 1.26
CA TYR A 102 0.05 10.33 0.25
C TYR A 102 -0.97 9.19 0.48
N TRP A 103 -1.05 8.64 1.69
CA TRP A 103 -1.97 7.52 1.98
C TRP A 103 -3.44 7.93 1.97
N THR A 104 -3.75 9.19 2.28
CA THR A 104 -5.11 9.73 2.14
C THR A 104 -5.52 9.75 0.67
N GLU A 105 -4.68 10.31 -0.20
CA GLU A 105 -4.93 10.36 -1.64
C GLU A 105 -4.98 8.94 -2.27
N VAL A 106 -4.10 8.04 -1.85
CA VAL A 106 -4.15 6.64 -2.28
C VAL A 106 -5.48 6.00 -1.91
N THR A 107 -5.95 6.22 -0.68
CA THR A 107 -7.23 5.64 -0.22
C THR A 107 -8.39 6.16 -1.07
N GLU A 108 -8.42 7.46 -1.38
CA GLU A 108 -9.45 8.06 -2.25
C GLU A 108 -9.43 7.45 -3.67
N ARG A 109 -8.24 7.31 -4.26
CA ARG A 109 -8.08 6.71 -5.59
C ARG A 109 -8.48 5.24 -5.62
N VAL A 110 -8.16 4.46 -4.57
CA VAL A 110 -8.59 3.07 -4.43
C VAL A 110 -10.12 2.98 -4.32
N VAL A 111 -10.76 3.86 -3.54
CA VAL A 111 -12.23 3.91 -3.44
C VAL A 111 -12.85 4.24 -4.79
N ALA A 112 -12.34 5.24 -5.51
CA ALA A 112 -12.85 5.65 -6.81
C ALA A 112 -12.73 4.51 -7.84
N ALA A 113 -11.56 3.88 -7.95
CA ALA A 113 -11.34 2.78 -8.89
C ALA A 113 -12.22 1.55 -8.59
N LEU A 114 -12.52 1.28 -7.31
CA LEU A 114 -13.46 0.23 -6.92
C LEU A 114 -14.92 0.59 -7.22
N ALA A 115 -15.27 1.87 -7.33
CA ALA A 115 -16.63 2.31 -7.65
C ALA A 115 -16.95 2.23 -9.16
N GLU A 116 -15.94 2.24 -10.01
CA GLU A 116 -16.06 2.10 -11.48
C GLU A 116 -16.18 0.63 -11.93
N ARG A 117 -16.21 -0.31 -10.98
CA ARG A 117 -16.20 -1.77 -11.21
C ARG A 117 -17.56 -2.43 -10.95
#